data_AF-X1GXV4-F1
#
_entry.id   AF-X1GXV4-F1
#
_cell.length_a   1.000
_cell.length_b   1.000
_cell.length_c   1.000
_cell.angle_alpha   90.00
_cell.angle_beta   90.00
_cell.angle_gamma   90.00
#
_symmetry.space_group_name_H-M   'P 1'
#
loop_
_entity.id
_entity.type
_entity.pdbx_description
1 polymer ?
#
loop_
_entity_poly.entity_id
_entity_poly.type
_entity_poly.pdbx_seq_one_letter_code
_entity_poly.pdbx_strand_id
1 'polypeptide(L)'
;MSRELKRVPLDFNWPLNIIWKGYLSPYRSIDCKLCGQSGYNPETKKLSDDWYTHSRKDGKEGWMYHLEQEDVQALIDADRLWDFTRVPINEEQREIVEKKIKDGGNSWLPFSNGYIPTAKEVNEWARKGIGHDSSNRWICVKARAQRLGFYGLCKLCKGEGYYWCDDKFQKLT
;
A
#
# COMPACT_ATOMS: atom_id res chain seq x y z
N MET A 1 18.80 -32.58 8.84
CA MET A 1 17.61 -31.86 9.34
C MET A 1 16.59 -32.88 9.85
N SER A 2 16.48 -33.08 11.16
CA SER A 2 15.45 -33.96 11.71
C SER A 2 14.10 -33.24 11.69
N ARG A 3 13.04 -33.95 11.29
CA ARG A 3 11.66 -33.46 11.41
C ARG A 3 11.19 -33.74 12.84
N GLU A 4 10.86 -32.69 13.59
CA GLU A 4 10.18 -32.84 14.88
C GLU A 4 8.75 -33.34 14.65
N LEU A 5 8.46 -34.57 15.10
CA LEU A 5 7.19 -35.26 14.86
C LEU A 5 6.27 -35.06 16.06
N LYS A 6 5.25 -34.21 15.92
CA LYS A 6 4.26 -33.96 16.99
C LYS A 6 3.06 -34.86 16.78
N ARG A 7 2.89 -35.84 17.66
CA ARG A 7 1.83 -36.86 17.59
C ARG A 7 0.63 -36.44 18.42
N VAL A 8 -0.56 -36.80 17.94
CA VAL A 8 -1.80 -36.73 18.72
C VAL A 8 -2.04 -38.14 19.30
N PRO A 9 -2.56 -38.28 20.53
CA PRO A 9 -2.87 -39.59 21.12
C PRO A 9 -3.77 -40.44 20.21
N LEU A 10 -3.62 -41.77 20.25
CA LEU A 10 -4.43 -42.68 19.43
C LEU A 10 -5.91 -42.70 19.83
N ASP A 11 -6.19 -42.38 21.09
CA ASP A 11 -7.51 -42.24 21.70
C ASP A 11 -8.06 -40.81 21.60
N PHE A 12 -7.51 -40.00 20.70
CA PHE A 12 -7.94 -38.63 20.49
C PHE A 12 -9.42 -38.53 20.13
N ASN A 13 -10.21 -38.11 21.12
CA ASN A 13 -11.66 -37.99 21.03
C ASN A 13 -12.06 -36.52 21.15
N TRP A 14 -11.90 -35.78 20.06
CA TRP A 14 -12.36 -34.39 19.96
C TRP A 14 -13.67 -34.31 19.17
N PRO A 15 -14.61 -33.42 19.56
CA PRO A 15 -15.88 -33.31 18.86
C PRO A 15 -15.71 -33.06 17.36
N LEU A 16 -16.46 -33.82 16.57
CA LEU A 16 -16.52 -33.62 15.13
C LEU A 16 -17.08 -32.22 14.83
N ASN A 17 -16.57 -31.58 13.77
CA ASN A 17 -16.95 -30.23 13.34
C ASN A 17 -16.60 -29.10 14.33
N ILE A 18 -15.77 -29.37 15.33
CA ILE A 18 -15.19 -28.34 16.20
C ILE A 18 -13.70 -28.23 15.87
N ILE A 19 -13.21 -27.00 15.68
CA ILE A 19 -11.78 -26.74 15.49
C ILE A 19 -11.04 -27.23 16.74
N TRP A 20 -10.21 -28.26 16.59
CA TRP A 20 -9.30 -28.67 17.64
C TRP A 20 -8.25 -27.58 17.84
N LYS A 21 -8.22 -27.00 19.04
CA LYS A 21 -7.27 -25.92 19.41
C LYS A 21 -5.84 -26.44 19.63
N GLY A 22 -5.44 -27.53 18.96
CA GLY A 22 -4.19 -28.26 19.16
C GLY A 22 -2.91 -27.45 18.92
N TYR A 23 -1.83 -28.14 18.53
CA TYR A 23 -0.51 -27.55 18.34
C TYR A 23 -0.53 -26.36 17.36
N LEU A 24 -0.35 -25.14 17.88
CA LEU A 24 -0.10 -23.94 17.09
C LEU A 24 1.30 -24.05 16.48
N SER A 25 1.36 -24.11 15.14
CA SER A 25 2.64 -24.05 14.45
C SER A 25 3.34 -22.74 14.81
N PRO A 26 4.50 -22.77 15.47
CA PRO A 26 5.19 -21.55 15.86
C PRO A 26 5.81 -20.83 14.66
N TYR A 27 5.95 -21.52 13.53
CA TYR A 27 6.43 -21.01 12.24
C TYR A 27 5.33 -20.31 11.43
N ARG A 28 4.21 -19.95 12.06
CA ARG A 28 3.16 -19.16 11.42
C ARG A 28 2.96 -17.85 12.17
N SER A 29 2.93 -16.75 11.43
CA SER A 29 2.52 -15.45 11.94
C SER A 29 1.05 -15.44 12.35
N ILE A 30 0.72 -14.69 13.38
CA ILE A 30 -0.64 -14.46 13.85
C ILE A 30 -1.11 -13.09 13.34
N ASP A 31 -2.25 -13.07 12.67
CA ASP A 31 -2.87 -11.82 12.21
C ASP A 31 -3.17 -10.89 13.38
N CYS A 32 -2.78 -9.62 13.22
CA CYS A 32 -3.03 -8.61 14.24
C CYS A 32 -4.50 -8.21 14.25
N LYS A 33 -5.27 -8.81 15.16
CA LYS A 33 -6.70 -8.50 15.35
C LYS A 33 -6.94 -7.04 15.78
N LEU A 34 -5.99 -6.44 16.51
CA LEU A 34 -6.13 -5.06 16.99
C LEU A 34 -6.24 -4.05 15.85
N CYS A 35 -5.45 -4.22 14.79
CA CYS A 35 -5.48 -3.34 13.61
C CYS A 35 -6.23 -3.95 12.43
N GLY A 36 -6.75 -5.17 12.56
CA GLY A 36 -7.34 -5.92 11.45
C GLY A 36 -6.36 -6.06 10.27
N GLN A 37 -5.11 -6.41 10.56
CA GLN A 37 -4.01 -6.54 9.58
C GLN A 37 -3.56 -5.26 8.86
N SER A 38 -4.12 -4.09 9.21
CA SER A 38 -3.72 -2.83 8.55
C SER A 38 -2.34 -2.31 8.94
N GLY A 39 -1.83 -2.69 10.12
CA GLY A 39 -0.59 -2.14 10.67
C GLY A 39 -0.70 -0.72 11.21
N TYR A 40 -1.84 -0.03 11.04
CA TYR A 40 -2.02 1.37 11.43
C TYR A 40 -2.69 1.55 12.80
N ASN A 41 -2.51 2.74 13.39
CA ASN A 41 -3.39 3.22 14.45
C ASN A 41 -4.82 3.48 13.90
N PRO A 42 -5.85 3.63 14.76
CA PRO A 42 -7.23 3.76 14.28
C PRO A 42 -7.46 4.92 13.31
N GLU A 43 -6.84 6.07 13.53
CA GLU A 43 -7.02 7.28 12.71
C GLU A 43 -6.37 7.15 11.33
N THR A 44 -5.12 6.67 11.27
CA THR A 44 -4.44 6.39 9.99
C THR A 44 -5.13 5.26 9.23
N LYS A 45 -5.64 4.24 9.95
CA LYS A 45 -6.41 3.15 9.35
C LYS A 45 -7.67 3.68 8.68
N LYS A 46 -8.44 4.54 9.35
CA LYS A 46 -9.64 5.16 8.77
C LYS A 46 -9.31 5.91 7.49
N LEU A 47 -8.26 6.74 7.52
CA LEU A 47 -7.81 7.45 6.32
C LEU A 47 -7.43 6.49 5.19
N SER A 48 -6.76 5.38 5.53
CA SER A 48 -6.36 4.35 4.58
C SER A 48 -7.54 3.55 4.00
N ASP A 49 -8.54 3.25 4.81
CA ASP A 49 -9.76 2.53 4.40
C ASP A 49 -10.65 3.39 3.48
N ASP A 50 -10.66 4.70 3.74
CA ASP A 50 -11.47 5.68 3.01
C ASP A 50 -10.93 6.04 1.61
N TRP A 51 -9.75 5.51 1.23
CA TRP A 51 -9.04 5.85 -0.01
C TRP A 51 -9.79 5.44 -1.28
N TYR A 52 -10.16 4.16 -1.41
CA TYR A 52 -10.82 3.62 -2.59
C TYR A 52 -12.34 3.64 -2.45
N THR A 53 -13.06 4.09 -3.48
CA THR A 53 -14.53 4.05 -3.49
C THR A 53 -15.07 2.63 -3.20
N HIS A 54 -14.49 1.59 -3.83
CA HIS A 54 -14.94 0.21 -3.63
C HIS A 54 -14.59 -0.39 -2.26
N SER A 55 -13.71 0.25 -1.48
CA SER A 55 -13.38 -0.16 -0.11
C SER A 55 -14.32 0.45 0.92
N ARG A 56 -15.04 1.51 0.55
CA ARG A 56 -15.95 2.22 1.44
C ARG A 56 -17.29 1.50 1.56
N LYS A 57 -17.82 1.45 2.78
CA LYS A 57 -19.14 0.87 3.10
C LYS A 57 -20.27 1.89 3.15
N ASP A 58 -19.93 3.18 3.18
CA ASP A 58 -20.90 4.28 3.29
C ASP A 58 -21.38 4.81 1.93
N GLY A 59 -20.98 4.16 0.83
CA GLY A 59 -21.37 4.54 -0.53
C GLY A 59 -20.78 5.86 -1.02
N LYS A 60 -19.87 6.49 -0.26
CA LYS A 60 -19.21 7.72 -0.67
C LYS A 60 -18.07 7.45 -1.65
N GLU A 61 -17.71 8.47 -2.40
CA GLU A 61 -16.52 8.45 -3.24
C GLU A 61 -15.24 8.36 -2.38
N GLY A 62 -14.29 7.56 -2.83
CA GLY A 62 -12.97 7.44 -2.20
C GLY A 62 -12.20 8.74 -2.32
N TRP A 63 -11.45 9.11 -1.27
CA TRP A 63 -10.72 10.39 -1.30
C TRP A 63 -9.54 10.41 -2.26
N MET A 64 -9.22 9.29 -2.94
CA MET A 64 -8.24 9.25 -4.04
C MET A 64 -8.60 10.17 -5.22
N TYR A 65 -9.84 10.65 -5.31
CA TYR A 65 -10.27 11.65 -6.30
C TYR A 65 -10.44 13.07 -5.72
N HIS A 66 -9.99 13.24 -4.48
CA HIS A 66 -10.07 14.46 -3.68
C HIS A 66 -8.72 14.71 -3.00
N LEU A 67 -7.63 14.56 -3.77
CA LEU A 67 -6.30 14.94 -3.34
C LEU A 67 -6.21 16.46 -3.22
N GLU A 68 -5.44 16.92 -2.23
CA GLU A 68 -5.01 18.30 -2.06
C GLU A 68 -3.62 18.48 -2.68
N GLN A 69 -3.15 19.72 -2.83
CA GLN A 69 -1.89 19.98 -3.51
C GLN A 69 -0.70 19.36 -2.77
N GLU A 70 -0.76 19.27 -1.44
CA GLU A 70 0.28 18.64 -0.62
C GLU A 70 0.36 17.12 -0.86
N ASP A 71 -0.77 16.46 -1.12
CA ASP A 71 -0.77 15.03 -1.44
C ASP A 71 -0.21 14.80 -2.85
N VAL A 72 -0.52 15.70 -3.79
CA VAL A 72 0.07 15.69 -5.13
C VAL A 72 1.58 15.93 -5.07
N GLN A 73 2.03 16.87 -4.24
CA GLN A 73 3.46 17.10 -4.04
C GLN A 73 4.15 15.84 -3.50
N ALA A 74 3.54 15.16 -2.52
CA ALA A 74 4.09 13.90 -2.02
C ALA A 74 4.21 12.82 -3.11
N LEU A 75 3.28 12.78 -4.08
CA LEU A 75 3.38 11.88 -5.24
C LEU A 75 4.46 12.30 -6.24
N ILE A 76 4.68 13.61 -6.43
CA ILE A 76 5.77 14.15 -7.27
C ILE A 76 7.12 13.81 -6.64
N ASP A 77 7.28 14.05 -5.34
CA ASP A 77 8.52 13.77 -4.60
C ASP A 77 8.86 12.27 -4.60
N ALA A 78 7.84 11.42 -4.67
CA ALA A 78 7.97 9.97 -4.81
C ALA A 78 8.08 9.47 -6.27
N ASP A 79 8.16 10.38 -7.25
CA ASP A 79 8.29 10.09 -8.68
C ASP A 79 7.17 9.18 -9.24
N ARG A 80 5.90 9.45 -8.85
CA ARG A 80 4.74 8.60 -9.17
C ARG A 80 3.80 9.12 -10.25
N LEU A 81 3.95 10.38 -10.68
CA LEU A 81 3.03 11.04 -11.62
C LEU A 81 3.63 11.19 -13.03
N TRP A 82 4.15 10.10 -13.59
CA TRP A 82 4.86 10.14 -14.87
C TRP A 82 4.01 10.62 -16.05
N ASP A 83 2.70 10.35 -16.04
CA ASP A 83 1.74 10.90 -17.01
C ASP A 83 1.73 12.44 -17.07
N PHE A 84 2.23 13.11 -16.03
CA PHE A 84 2.38 14.55 -15.98
C PHE A 84 3.84 14.99 -16.06
N THR A 85 4.74 14.29 -15.36
CA THR A 85 6.12 14.75 -15.15
C THR A 85 7.12 14.17 -16.16
N ARG A 86 6.74 13.16 -16.95
CA ARG A 86 7.64 12.48 -17.91
C ARG A 86 7.16 12.55 -19.36
N VAL A 87 6.03 13.19 -19.63
CA VAL A 87 5.56 13.47 -21.00
C VAL A 87 6.33 14.66 -21.56
N PRO A 88 6.86 14.62 -22.80
CA PRO A 88 7.53 15.77 -23.39
C PRO A 88 6.54 16.93 -23.64
N ILE A 89 6.90 18.14 -23.17
CA ILE A 89 6.08 19.36 -23.28
C ILE A 89 6.62 20.39 -24.28
N ASN A 90 7.81 20.16 -24.83
CA ASN A 90 8.42 21.01 -25.85
C ASN A 90 9.07 20.16 -26.97
N GLU A 91 9.60 20.81 -28.01
CA GLU A 91 10.17 20.12 -29.17
C GLU A 91 11.47 19.38 -28.82
N GLU A 92 12.36 20.01 -28.06
CA GLU A 92 13.64 19.41 -27.64
C GLU A 92 13.43 18.10 -26.87
N GLN A 93 12.47 18.08 -25.95
CA GLN A 93 12.07 16.89 -25.22
C GLN A 93 11.45 15.82 -26.12
N ARG A 94 10.69 16.21 -27.16
CA ARG A 94 10.13 15.27 -28.14
C ARG A 94 11.23 14.59 -28.93
N GLU A 95 12.23 15.33 -29.40
CA GLU A 95 13.39 14.77 -30.12
C GLU A 95 14.16 13.74 -29.27
N ILE A 96 14.33 14.01 -27.96
CA ILE A 96 14.97 13.08 -27.01
C ILE A 96 14.18 11.77 -26.92
N VAL A 97 12.85 11.85 -26.76
CA VAL A 97 11.99 10.67 -26.69
C VAL A 97 11.96 9.91 -28.01
N GLU A 98 11.89 10.60 -29.15
CA GLU A 98 11.91 9.97 -30.47
C GLU A 98 13.20 9.21 -30.73
N LYS A 99 14.36 9.80 -30.38
CA LYS A 99 15.65 9.11 -30.47
C LYS A 99 15.66 7.87 -29.58
N LYS A 100 15.21 8.00 -28.34
CA LYS A 100 15.13 6.88 -27.39
C LYS A 100 14.23 5.75 -27.91
N ILE A 101 13.10 6.06 -28.55
CA ILE A 101 12.21 5.06 -29.16
C ILE A 101 12.91 4.37 -30.33
N LYS A 102 13.63 5.10 -31.19
CA LYS A 102 14.42 4.53 -32.30
C LYS A 102 15.50 3.57 -31.79
N ASP A 103 16.07 3.86 -30.62
CA ASP A 103 17.05 3.01 -29.93
C ASP A 103 16.41 1.83 -29.15
N GLY A 104 15.09 1.63 -29.27
CA GLY A 104 14.35 0.52 -28.63
C GLY A 104 13.83 0.81 -27.23
N GLY A 105 13.84 2.07 -26.78
CA GLY A 105 13.33 2.50 -25.49
C GLY A 105 11.82 2.82 -25.47
N ASN A 106 11.35 3.32 -24.33
CA ASN A 106 9.95 3.74 -24.13
C ASN A 106 9.71 5.24 -24.41
N SER A 107 8.45 5.65 -24.39
CA SER A 107 7.97 7.01 -24.69
C SER A 107 8.09 8.01 -23.53
N TRP A 108 8.72 7.64 -22.42
CA TRP A 108 8.86 8.51 -21.25
C TRP A 108 10.20 9.25 -21.26
N LEU A 109 10.20 10.52 -20.86
CA LEU A 109 11.44 11.25 -20.61
C LEU A 109 12.24 10.60 -19.48
N PRO A 110 13.58 10.52 -19.60
CA PRO A 110 14.43 9.98 -18.54
C PRO A 110 14.58 10.92 -17.34
N PHE A 111 14.15 12.18 -17.47
CA PHE A 111 14.16 13.21 -16.44
C PHE A 111 12.77 13.88 -16.31
N SER A 112 12.57 14.68 -15.27
CA SER A 112 11.35 15.48 -15.10
C SER A 112 11.26 16.54 -16.20
N ASN A 113 10.09 16.67 -16.82
CA ASN A 113 9.81 17.67 -17.84
C ASN A 113 9.67 19.10 -17.28
N GLY A 114 9.69 19.27 -15.94
CA GLY A 114 9.53 20.54 -15.24
C GLY A 114 8.07 20.93 -14.95
N TYR A 115 7.09 20.12 -15.37
CA TYR A 115 5.68 20.36 -15.09
C TYR A 115 5.31 19.89 -13.69
N ILE A 116 4.57 20.74 -12.96
CA ILE A 116 4.01 20.42 -11.64
C ILE A 116 2.49 20.41 -11.81
N PRO A 117 1.84 19.22 -11.84
CA PRO A 117 0.40 19.15 -11.99
C PRO A 117 -0.31 19.70 -10.75
N THR A 118 -1.47 20.31 -10.99
CA THR A 118 -2.38 20.73 -9.93
C THR A 118 -3.18 19.55 -9.39
N ALA A 119 -3.65 19.67 -8.15
CA ALA A 119 -4.54 18.70 -7.54
C ALA A 119 -5.80 18.43 -8.38
N LYS A 120 -6.35 19.46 -9.02
CA LYS A 120 -7.50 19.34 -9.91
C LYS A 120 -7.19 18.41 -11.10
N GLU A 121 -6.06 18.63 -11.77
CA GLU A 121 -5.66 17.80 -12.92
C GLU A 121 -5.44 16.35 -12.53
N VAL A 122 -4.76 16.09 -11.40
CA VAL A 122 -4.55 14.73 -10.92
C VAL A 122 -5.87 14.05 -10.54
N ASN A 123 -6.77 14.77 -9.87
CA ASN A 123 -8.09 14.26 -9.50
C ASN A 123 -8.98 13.97 -10.72
N GLU A 124 -8.88 14.77 -11.78
CA GLU A 124 -9.59 14.52 -13.04
C GLU A 124 -8.97 13.35 -13.83
N TRP A 125 -7.64 13.27 -13.88
CA TRP A 125 -6.90 12.16 -14.49
C TRP A 125 -7.25 10.83 -13.81
N ALA A 126 -7.26 10.79 -12.49
CA ALA A 126 -7.57 9.60 -11.73
C ALA A 126 -8.97 9.05 -12.06
N ARG A 127 -9.95 9.91 -12.34
CA ARG A 127 -11.32 9.51 -12.72
C ARG A 127 -11.44 8.93 -14.13
N LYS A 128 -10.54 9.31 -15.05
CA LYS A 128 -10.59 8.90 -16.46
C LYS A 128 -9.91 7.56 -16.74
N GLY A 129 -9.11 7.05 -15.80
CA GLY A 129 -8.31 5.84 -15.96
C GLY A 129 -8.56 4.79 -14.88
N ILE A 130 -7.50 4.03 -14.57
CA ILE A 130 -7.49 2.99 -13.52
C ILE A 130 -7.36 3.62 -12.11
N GLY A 131 -7.14 4.93 -12.04
CA GLY A 131 -6.97 5.67 -10.80
C GLY A 131 -5.59 5.47 -10.16
N HIS A 132 -5.53 5.51 -8.83
CA HIS A 132 -4.28 5.39 -8.09
C HIS A 132 -4.04 3.96 -7.59
N ASP A 133 -2.83 3.44 -7.81
CA ASP A 133 -2.43 2.14 -7.27
C ASP A 133 -2.18 2.17 -5.75
N SER A 134 -1.88 1.01 -5.18
CA SER A 134 -1.67 0.85 -3.74
C SER A 134 -0.44 1.61 -3.21
N SER A 135 0.56 1.82 -4.07
CA SER A 135 1.74 2.62 -3.74
C SER A 135 1.36 4.09 -3.57
N ASN A 136 0.60 4.64 -4.50
CA ASN A 136 0.08 6.01 -4.42
C ASN A 136 -0.79 6.20 -3.17
N ARG A 137 -1.64 5.21 -2.86
CA ARG A 137 -2.40 5.19 -1.60
C ARG A 137 -1.50 5.30 -0.38
N TRP A 138 -0.46 4.47 -0.30
CA TRP A 138 0.43 4.46 0.87
C TRP A 138 1.14 5.81 1.06
N ILE A 139 1.64 6.40 -0.03
CA ILE A 139 2.33 7.69 -0.03
C ILE A 139 1.38 8.79 0.48
N CYS A 140 0.20 8.92 -0.13
CA CYS A 140 -0.75 9.97 0.24
C CYS A 140 -1.30 9.79 1.66
N VAL A 141 -1.65 8.55 2.06
CA VAL A 141 -2.11 8.28 3.44
C VAL A 141 -1.05 8.68 4.46
N LYS A 142 0.20 8.31 4.21
CA LYS A 142 1.32 8.67 5.09
C LYS A 142 1.51 10.19 5.15
N ALA A 143 1.64 10.84 4.00
CA ALA A 143 1.86 12.29 3.91
C ALA A 143 0.74 13.09 4.59
N ARG A 144 -0.52 12.75 4.28
CA ARG A 144 -1.70 13.42 4.86
C ARG A 144 -1.82 13.17 6.36
N ALA A 145 -1.66 11.93 6.84
CA ALA A 145 -1.71 11.63 8.26
C ALA A 145 -0.58 12.30 9.06
N GLN A 146 0.62 12.44 8.46
CA GLN A 146 1.73 13.16 9.07
C GLN A 146 1.43 14.66 9.17
N ARG A 147 0.92 15.26 8.09
CA ARG A 147 0.49 16.67 8.05
C ARG A 147 -0.61 16.97 9.07
N LEU A 148 -1.55 16.05 9.26
CA LEU A 148 -2.63 16.17 10.25
C LEU A 148 -2.21 15.79 11.68
N GLY A 149 -0.96 15.34 11.88
CA GLY A 149 -0.38 15.09 13.20
C GLY A 149 -0.80 13.78 13.89
N PHE A 150 -1.47 12.87 13.18
CA PHE A 150 -1.95 11.60 13.76
C PHE A 150 -1.33 10.34 13.16
N TYR A 151 -0.36 10.47 12.26
CA TYR A 151 0.31 9.32 11.67
C TYR A 151 0.85 8.39 12.77
N GLY A 152 0.45 7.13 12.71
CA GLY A 152 0.86 6.15 13.72
C GLY A 152 0.63 4.72 13.28
N LEU A 153 1.50 3.86 13.78
CA LEU A 153 1.42 2.43 13.59
C LEU A 153 0.66 1.77 14.75
N CYS A 154 0.17 0.56 14.50
CA CYS A 154 -0.48 -0.25 15.51
C CYS A 154 0.50 -0.52 16.66
N LYS A 155 0.07 -0.28 17.91
CA LYS A 155 0.91 -0.49 19.10
C LYS A 155 1.34 -1.95 19.29
N LEU A 156 0.56 -2.91 18.78
CA LEU A 156 0.84 -4.34 18.93
C LEU A 156 1.80 -4.85 17.85
N CYS A 157 1.42 -4.74 16.57
CA CYS A 157 2.23 -5.28 15.46
C CYS A 157 3.24 -4.28 14.88
N LYS A 158 3.26 -3.04 15.36
CA LYS A 158 4.21 -2.00 14.94
C LYS A 158 4.29 -1.77 13.42
N GLY A 159 3.17 -1.95 12.71
CA GLY A 159 3.10 -1.74 11.26
C GLY A 159 3.01 -3.02 10.43
N GLU A 160 3.36 -4.17 11.00
CA GLU A 160 3.45 -5.43 10.23
C GLU A 160 2.09 -5.99 9.82
N GLY A 161 1.02 -5.66 10.54
CA GLY A 161 -0.29 -6.29 10.34
C GLY A 161 -0.40 -7.72 10.89
N TYR A 162 0.72 -8.33 11.28
CA TYR A 162 0.81 -9.62 11.96
C TYR A 162 1.88 -9.57 13.05
N TYR A 163 1.94 -10.60 13.90
CA TYR A 163 2.99 -10.76 14.90
C TYR A 163 3.32 -12.23 15.09
N TRP A 164 4.50 -12.53 15.62
CA TRP A 164 4.96 -13.89 15.89
C TRP A 164 4.76 -14.25 17.36
N CYS A 165 4.54 -15.54 17.65
CA CYS A 165 4.46 -16.03 19.03
C CYS A 165 5.79 -15.85 19.79
N ASP A 166 6.91 -15.88 19.06
CA ASP A 166 8.26 -15.76 19.58
C ASP A 166 9.20 -15.29 18.45
N ASP A 167 10.07 -14.33 18.75
CA ASP A 167 11.00 -13.69 17.81
C ASP A 167 11.93 -14.68 17.12
N LYS A 168 12.22 -15.83 17.75
CA LYS A 168 13.08 -16.85 17.13
C LYS A 168 12.47 -17.44 15.87
N PHE A 169 11.15 -17.48 15.76
CA PHE A 169 10.47 -18.04 14.59
C PHE A 169 10.38 -17.04 13.44
N GLN A 170 10.31 -15.74 13.74
CA GLN A 170 10.38 -14.69 12.72
C GLN A 170 11.70 -14.74 11.92
N LYS A 171 12.80 -15.14 12.57
CA LYS A 171 14.14 -15.21 11.94
C LYS A 171 14.35 -16.44 11.05
N LEU A 172 13.39 -17.37 11.02
CA LEU A 172 13.48 -18.64 10.28
C LEU A 172 12.68 -18.65 8.98
N THR A 173 11.93 -17.58 8.71
CA THR A 173 11.20 -17.30 7.46
C THR A 173 11.96 -16.29 6.63
#